data_AF-A0A7W0XK58-F1
#
_entry.id   AF-A0A7W0XK58-F1
#
_cell.length_a   1.000
_cell.length_b   1.000
_cell.length_c   1.000
_cell.angle_alpha   90.00
_cell.angle_beta   90.00
_cell.angle_gamma   90.00
#
_symmetry.space_group_name_H-M   'P 1'
#
loop_
_entity.id
_entity.type
_entity.pdbx_description
1 polymer ?
#
loop_
_entity_poly.entity_id
_entity_poly.type
_entity_poly.pdbx_seq_one_letter_code
_entity_poly.pdbx_strand_id
1 'polypeptide(L)' 'MADQVDNLVLEQLRHIRFGVDALRETVADHGVRLSSMEEHTGQVLVQLAGLNRRMDRFDERLARIERRLELVEA' A
#
# COMPACT_ATOMS: atom_id res chain seq x y z
N MET A 1 -24.53 -45.73 -16.20
CA MET A 1 -24.50 -44.33 -16.67
C MET A 1 -24.63 -43.34 -15.51
N ALA A 2 -25.63 -43.45 -14.63
CA ALA A 2 -25.75 -42.59 -13.44
C ALA A 2 -24.49 -42.60 -12.54
N ASP A 3 -24.00 -43.80 -12.18
CA ASP A 3 -22.78 -43.98 -11.35
C ASP A 3 -21.51 -43.33 -11.95
N GLN A 4 -21.42 -43.31 -13.28
CA GLN A 4 -20.29 -42.71 -14.00
C GLN A 4 -20.37 -41.17 -14.01
N VAL A 5 -21.59 -40.63 -14.04
CA VAL A 5 -21.86 -39.19 -13.91
C VAL A 5 -21.60 -38.73 -12.48
N ASP A 6 -22.05 -39.50 -11.47
CA ASP A 6 -21.83 -39.19 -10.06
C ASP A 6 -20.33 -39.15 -9.72
N ASN A 7 -19.54 -40.07 -10.28
CA ASN A 7 -18.08 -40.07 -10.13
C ASN A 7 -17.43 -38.80 -10.72
N LEU A 8 -17.84 -38.40 -11.94
CA LEU A 8 -17.35 -37.19 -12.58
C LEU A 8 -17.71 -35.93 -11.78
N VAL A 9 -18.95 -35.84 -11.28
CA VAL A 9 -19.38 -34.71 -10.43
C VAL A 9 -18.53 -34.65 -9.15
N LEU A 10 -18.28 -35.78 -8.49
CA LEU A 10 -17.42 -35.84 -7.31
C LEU A 10 -15.98 -35.42 -7.62
N GLU A 11 -15.44 -35.80 -8.77
CA GLU A 11 -14.12 -35.38 -9.23
C GLU A 11 -14.07 -33.86 -9.44
N GLN A 12 -15.06 -33.28 -10.12
CA GLN A 12 -15.15 -31.83 -10.31
C GLN A 12 -15.29 -31.09 -8.98
N LEU A 13 -16.10 -31.60 -8.04
CA LEU A 13 -16.23 -31.00 -6.70
C LEU A 13 -14.91 -31.06 -5.91
N ARG A 14 -14.10 -32.12 -6.06
CA ARG A 14 -12.76 -32.20 -5.47
C ARG A 14 -11.81 -31.18 -6.09
N HIS A 15 -11.82 -31.05 -7.41
CA HIS A 15 -11.03 -30.03 -8.12
C HIS A 15 -11.40 -28.61 -7.71
N ILE A 16 -12.69 -28.30 -7.64
CA ILE A 16 -13.19 -27.00 -7.18
C ILE A 16 -12.73 -26.72 -5.76
N ARG A 17 -12.88 -27.68 -4.84
CA ARG A 17 -12.43 -27.52 -3.45
C ARG A 17 -10.95 -27.19 -3.37
N PHE A 18 -10.11 -27.93 -4.09
CA PHE A 18 -8.68 -27.66 -4.15
C PHE A 18 -8.39 -26.25 -4.68
N GLY A 19 -9.06 -25.83 -5.75
CA GLY A 19 -8.93 -24.48 -6.30
C GLY A 19 -9.35 -23.39 -5.31
N VAL A 20 -10.43 -23.60 -4.55
CA VAL A 20 -10.90 -22.67 -3.51
C VAL A 20 -9.89 -22.57 -2.37
N ASP A 21 -9.30 -23.67 -1.95
CA ASP A 21 -8.31 -23.66 -0.86
C ASP A 21 -7.02 -22.93 -1.29
N ALA A 22 -6.55 -23.13 -2.53
CA ALA A 22 -5.42 -22.38 -3.09
C ALA A 22 -5.72 -20.86 -3.21
N LEU A 23 -6.94 -20.49 -3.62
CA LEU A 23 -7.38 -19.09 -3.66
C LEU A 23 -7.41 -18.47 -2.26
N ARG A 24 -7.86 -19.20 -1.24
CA ARG A 24 -7.86 -18.72 0.15
C ARG A 24 -6.45 -18.43 0.65
N GLU A 25 -5.50 -19.32 0.36
CA GLU A 25 -4.10 -19.11 0.71
C GLU A 25 -3.51 -17.87 0.02
N THR A 26 -3.80 -17.70 -1.28
CA THR A 26 -3.36 -16.52 -2.04
C THR A 26 -3.94 -15.22 -1.49
N VAL A 27 -5.22 -15.22 -1.11
CA VAL A 27 -5.88 -14.05 -0.51
C VAL A 27 -5.29 -13.73 0.87
N ALA A 28 -4.94 -14.75 1.66
CA ALA A 28 -4.26 -14.55 2.94
C ALA A 28 -2.87 -13.92 2.77
N ASP A 29 -2.06 -14.40 1.82
CA ASP A 29 -0.77 -13.80 1.47
C ASP A 29 -0.91 -12.34 1.02
N HIS A 30 -1.89 -12.07 0.15
CA HIS A 30 -2.20 -10.70 -0.26
C HIS A 30 -2.57 -9.80 0.93
N GLY A 31 -3.31 -10.31 1.92
CA GLY A 31 -3.62 -9.57 3.14
C GLY A 31 -2.36 -9.17 3.92
N VAL A 32 -1.40 -10.08 4.06
CA VAL A 32 -0.12 -9.80 4.72
C VAL A 32 0.67 -8.74 3.96
N ARG A 33 0.76 -8.88 2.63
CA ARG A 33 1.48 -7.92 1.77
C ARG A 33 0.83 -6.54 1.78
N LEU A 34 -0.50 -6.46 1.76
CA LEU A 34 -1.24 -5.20 1.86
C LEU A 34 -0.99 -4.51 3.20
N SER A 35 -1.01 -5.27 4.30
CA SER A 35 -0.72 -4.74 5.64
C SER A 35 0.69 -4.12 5.69
N SER A 36 1.68 -4.78 5.09
CA SER A 36 3.03 -4.23 4.98
C SER A 36 3.07 -2.96 4.13
N MET A 37 2.36 -2.92 2.99
CA MET A 37 2.28 -1.72 2.14
C MET A 37 1.61 -0.53 2.84
N GLU A 38 0.58 -0.78 3.65
CA GLU A 38 -0.07 0.24 4.47
C GLU A 38 0.90 0.84 5.50
N GLU A 39 1.69 0.00 6.17
CA GLU A 39 2.72 0.45 7.11
C GLU A 39 3.77 1.35 6.43
N HIS A 40 4.31 0.90 5.30
CA HIS A 40 5.30 1.68 4.54
C HIS A 40 4.72 3.02 4.06
N THR A 41 3.46 3.02 3.60
CA THR A 41 2.77 4.24 3.18
C THR A 41 2.60 5.20 4.35
N GLY A 42 2.24 4.71 5.54
CA GLY A 42 2.18 5.50 6.77
C GLY A 42 3.54 6.13 7.12
N GLN A 43 4.62 5.36 7.02
CA GLN A 43 5.98 5.87 7.26
C GLN A 43 6.36 6.98 6.27
N VAL A 44 6.04 6.82 4.98
CA VAL A 44 6.28 7.85 3.96
C VAL A 44 5.52 9.15 4.27
N LEU A 45 4.26 9.06 4.71
CA LEU A 45 3.48 10.24 5.09
C LEU A 45 4.09 10.99 6.28
N VAL A 46 4.59 10.26 7.29
CA VAL A 46 5.30 10.86 8.43
C VAL A 46 6.58 11.56 7.98
N GLN A 47 7.36 10.93 7.09
CA GLN A 47 8.57 11.54 6.53
C GLN A 47 8.26 12.80 5.74
N LEU A 48 7.20 12.78 4.91
CA LEU A 48 6.76 13.94 4.13
C LEU A 48 6.34 15.10 5.04
N ALA A 49 5.59 14.82 6.11
CA ALA A 49 5.27 15.84 7.11
C ALA A 49 6.52 16.42 7.78
N GLY A 50 7.54 15.59 8.03
CA GLY A 50 8.84 16.03 8.52
C GLY A 50 9.59 16.94 7.52
N LEU A 51 9.52 16.63 6.23
CA LEU A 51 10.10 17.46 5.16
C LEU A 51 9.38 18.80 5.03
N ASN A 52 8.04 18.84 5.06
CA ASN A 52 7.28 20.09 5.00
C ASN A 52 7.71 21.05 6.13
N ARG A 53 7.80 20.58 7.37
CA ARG A 53 8.29 21.41 8.49
C ARG A 53 9.72 21.92 8.30
N ARG A 54 10.56 21.18 7.57
CA ARG A 54 11.93 21.63 7.24
C ARG A 54 11.89 22.69 6.15
N MET A 55 11.00 22.55 5.17
CA MET A 55 10.77 23.54 4.12
C MET A 55 10.26 24.85 4.70
N ASP A 56 9.27 24.82 5.60
CA ASP A 56 8.79 26.03 6.29
C ASP A 56 9.93 26.80 6.97
N ARG A 57 10.82 26.07 7.66
CA ARG A 57 12.02 26.68 8.28
C ARG A 57 13.03 27.19 7.27
N PHE A 58 13.14 26.58 6.10
CA PHE A 58 13.98 27.08 5.02
C PHE A 58 13.40 28.37 4.45
N ASP A 59 12.09 28.43 4.22
CA ASP A 59 11.39 29.62 3.73
C ASP A 59 11.54 30.80 4.70
N GLU A 60 11.38 30.56 6.00
CA GLU A 60 11.64 31.60 7.03
C GLU A 60 13.08 32.12 6.98
N ARG A 61 14.06 31.24 6.78
CA ARG A 61 15.47 31.61 6.69
C ARG A 61 15.77 32.37 5.42
N LEU A 62 15.21 31.94 4.30
CA LEU A 62 15.33 32.61 3.01
C LEU A 62 14.72 34.00 3.07
N ALA A 63 13.52 34.15 3.60
CA ALA A 63 12.88 35.46 3.79
C ALA A 63 13.74 36.42 4.65
N ARG A 64 14.44 35.91 5.68
CA ARG A 64 15.40 36.72 6.45
C ARG A 64 16.63 37.13 5.63
N ILE A 65 17.13 36.25 4.78
CA ILE A 65 18.26 36.52 3.89
C ILE A 65 17.87 37.57 2.85
N GLU A 66 16.73 37.39 2.19
CA GLU A 66 16.23 38.33 1.18
C GLU A 66 16.02 39.73 1.76
N ARG A 67 15.45 39.85 2.97
CA ARG A 67 15.34 41.14 3.66
C ARG A 67 16.70 41.80 3.94
N ARG A 68 17.71 41.03 4.33
CA ARG A 68 19.07 41.56 4.58
C ARG A 68 19.79 41.97 3.30
N LEU A 69 19.44 41.35 2.19
CA LEU A 69 19.97 41.65 0.86
C LEU A 69 19.11 42.67 0.12
N GLU A 70 18.06 43.21 0.75
CA GLU A 70 17.13 44.16 0.15
C GLU A 70 16.50 43.65 -1.16
N LEU A 71 16.34 42.32 -1.28
CA LEU A 71 15.80 41.65 -2.47
C LEU A 71 14.27 41.60 -2.52
N VAL A 72 13.60 42.05 -1.45
CA VAL A 72 12.14 42.15 -1.39
C VAL A 72 11.78 43.63 -1.46
N GLU A 73 11.06 44.04 -2.51
CA GLU A 73 10.45 45.36 -2.60
C GLU A 73 9.26 45.47 -1.62
N ALA A 74 9.07 46.66 -1.05
CA ALA A 74 8.03 46.97 -0.06
C ALA A 74 6.61 46.91 -0.64
#